data_AF-A0A349H114-F1
#
_entry.id   AF-A0A349H114-F1
#
_cell.length_a   1.000
_cell.length_b   1.000
_cell.length_c   1.000
_cell.angle_alpha   90.00
_cell.angle_beta   90.00
_cell.angle_gamma   90.00
#
_symmetry.space_group_name_H-M   'P 1'
#
loop_
_entity.id
_entity.type
_entity.pdbx_description
1 polymer ?
#
loop_
_entity_poly.entity_id
_entity_poly.type
_entity_poly.pdbx_seq_one_letter_code
_entity_poly.pdbx_strand_id
1 'polypeptide(L)'
;FGTTTNVALRYAAVATETVAGLLRRPFTVYTKFIDARGSSRTPRYYAMVSVDDVFLCEQLVAQGLVRIYGYRSVLPDGTASRDHIKHLQTIERDAKRRKVGAWSGR
;
A
#
# COMPACT_ATOMS: atom_id res chain seq x y z
N PHE A 1 -10.79 10.05 5.82
CA PHE A 1 -11.66 9.59 6.92
C PHE A 1 -10.85 9.39 8.19
N GLY A 2 -11.14 10.18 9.24
CA GLY A 2 -10.56 10.07 10.59
C GLY A 2 -9.21 10.78 10.83
N THR A 3 -8.76 11.67 9.95
CA THR A 3 -7.60 12.54 10.20
C THR A 3 -7.87 13.91 9.58
N THR A 4 -7.14 14.94 9.98
CA THR A 4 -7.26 16.28 9.42
C THR A 4 -6.60 16.35 8.04
N THR A 5 -7.04 17.29 7.19
CA THR A 5 -6.50 17.47 5.83
C THR A 5 -4.99 17.72 5.85
N ASN A 6 -4.50 18.54 6.79
CA ASN A 6 -3.07 18.83 6.90
C ASN A 6 -2.24 17.57 7.21
N VAL A 7 -2.71 16.75 8.16
CA VAL A 7 -2.05 15.48 8.50
C VAL A 7 -2.08 14.51 7.31
N ALA A 8 -3.20 14.44 6.59
CA ALA A 8 -3.30 13.62 5.39
C ALA A 8 -2.30 14.06 4.30
N LEU A 9 -2.18 15.36 4.03
CA LEU A 9 -1.24 15.91 3.06
C LEU A 9 0.22 15.67 3.46
N ARG A 10 0.55 15.86 4.74
CA ARG A 10 1.88 15.57 5.27
C ARG A 10 2.28 14.13 5.01
N TYR A 11 1.43 13.17 5.39
CA TYR A 11 1.75 11.76 5.19
C TYR A 11 1.65 11.30 3.73
N ALA A 12 0.92 12.02 2.87
CA ALA A 12 0.97 11.80 1.42
C ALA A 12 2.35 12.16 0.84
N ALA A 13 2.98 13.25 1.28
CA ALA A 13 4.34 13.60 0.90
C ALA A 13 5.34 12.54 1.38
N VAL A 14 5.26 12.14 2.65
CA VAL A 14 6.12 11.08 3.22
C VAL A 14 5.95 9.76 2.49
N ALA A 15 4.72 9.35 2.16
CA ALA A 15 4.46 8.14 1.38
C ALA A 15 5.09 8.21 -0.01
N THR A 16 5.01 9.37 -0.68
CA THR A 16 5.60 9.60 -2.00
C THR A 16 7.12 9.45 -1.95
N GLU A 17 7.78 10.10 -1.00
CA GLU A 17 9.23 10.02 -0.81
C GLU A 17 9.67 8.60 -0.44
N THR A 18 8.91 7.91 0.41
CA THR A 18 9.18 6.53 0.82
C THR A 18 9.10 5.58 -0.37
N VAL A 19 8.05 5.69 -1.19
CA VAL A 19 7.92 4.90 -2.42
C VAL A 19 9.08 5.18 -3.38
N ALA A 20 9.42 6.45 -3.60
CA ALA A 20 10.53 6.82 -4.46
C ALA A 20 11.86 6.25 -3.97
N GLY A 21 12.10 6.24 -2.66
CA GLY A 21 13.29 5.65 -2.05
C GLY A 21 13.34 4.13 -2.20
N LEU A 22 12.24 3.43 -1.93
CA LEU A 22 12.17 1.97 -2.03
C LEU A 22 12.39 1.48 -3.47
N LEU A 23 11.81 2.17 -4.45
CA LEU A 23 11.87 1.83 -5.87
C LEU A 23 13.18 2.24 -6.57
N ARG A 24 14.16 2.82 -5.85
CA ARG A 24 15.54 2.97 -6.36
C ARG A 24 16.27 1.63 -6.45
N ARG A 25 15.85 0.64 -5.67
CA ARG A 25 16.35 -0.74 -5.73
C ARG A 25 15.63 -1.49 -6.85
N PRO A 26 16.19 -2.61 -7.35
CA PRO A 26 15.46 -3.52 -8.23
C PRO A 26 14.10 -3.90 -7.62
N PHE A 27 13.06 -3.87 -8.44
CA PHE A 27 11.71 -4.23 -8.05
C PHE A 27 11.02 -5.01 -9.17
N THR A 28 10.03 -5.81 -8.80
CA THR A 28 9.21 -6.57 -9.75
C THR A 28 7.78 -6.05 -9.73
N VAL A 29 7.20 -5.88 -10.92
CA VAL A 29 5.80 -5.46 -11.09
C VAL A 29 5.00 -6.64 -11.67
N TYR A 30 4.05 -7.13 -10.89
CA TYR A 30 3.12 -8.16 -11.31
C TYR A 30 1.81 -7.49 -11.74
N THR A 31 1.74 -7.14 -13.02
CA THR A 31 0.56 -6.48 -13.60
C THR A 31 -0.62 -7.44 -13.65
N LYS A 32 -1.79 -6.94 -13.23
CA LYS A 32 -3.09 -7.57 -13.46
C LYS A 32 -3.83 -6.71 -14.48
N PHE A 33 -4.08 -7.24 -15.66
CA PHE A 33 -4.79 -6.56 -16.76
C PHE A 33 -6.29 -6.40 -16.48
N ILE A 34 -6.60 -5.80 -15.33
CA ILE A 34 -7.93 -5.51 -14.81
C ILE A 34 -8.00 -4.00 -14.63
N ASP A 35 -9.05 -3.40 -15.17
CA ASP A 35 -9.26 -1.95 -15.10
C ASP A 35 -9.35 -1.45 -13.65
N ALA A 36 -8.48 -0.50 -13.31
CA ALA A 36 -8.41 0.16 -12.02
C ALA A 36 -9.25 1.45 -11.93
N ARG A 37 -10.18 1.66 -12.89
CA ARG A 37 -11.26 2.67 -12.85
C ARG A 37 -10.75 4.12 -12.72
N GLY A 38 -9.67 4.45 -13.41
CA GLY A 38 -9.13 5.81 -13.48
C GLY A 38 -10.00 6.75 -14.32
N SER A 39 -10.02 8.05 -13.99
CA SER A 39 -10.72 9.09 -14.76
C SER A 39 -9.89 9.65 -15.95
N SER A 40 -8.67 9.15 -16.15
CA SER A 40 -7.79 9.57 -17.24
C SER A 40 -8.15 8.90 -18.57
N ARG A 41 -7.77 9.53 -19.69
CA ARG A 41 -7.88 8.92 -21.03
C ARG A 41 -6.99 7.67 -21.20
N THR A 42 -5.93 7.56 -20.40
CA THR A 42 -5.05 6.39 -20.34
C THR A 42 -5.58 5.35 -19.36
N PRO A 43 -5.57 4.05 -19.74
CA PRO A 43 -6.02 2.97 -18.87
C PRO A 43 -5.11 2.84 -17.65
N ARG A 44 -5.69 2.38 -16.54
CA ARG A 44 -4.94 2.03 -15.32
C ARG A 44 -5.18 0.55 -15.02
N TYR A 45 -4.11 -0.16 -14.72
CA TYR A 45 -4.17 -1.57 -14.36
C TYR A 45 -3.76 -1.76 -12.90
N TYR A 46 -4.37 -2.72 -12.22
CA TYR A 46 -3.90 -3.13 -10.91
C TYR A 46 -2.53 -3.80 -11.04
N ALA A 47 -1.67 -3.64 -10.03
CA ALA A 47 -0.41 -4.36 -9.96
C ALA A 47 -0.04 -4.63 -8.51
N MET A 48 0.69 -5.73 -8.29
CA MET A 48 1.45 -5.96 -7.07
C MET A 48 2.91 -5.59 -7.37
N VAL A 49 3.53 -4.82 -6.48
CA VAL A 49 4.93 -4.42 -6.61
C VAL A 49 5.71 -5.08 -5.48
N SER A 50 6.78 -5.80 -5.81
CA SER A 50 7.69 -6.42 -4.85
C SER A 50 9.05 -5.73 -4.90
N VAL A 51 9.63 -5.44 -3.74
CA VAL A 51 10.98 -4.92 -3.58
C VAL A 51 11.70 -5.77 -2.54
N ASP A 52 12.81 -6.39 -2.92
CA ASP A 52 13.54 -7.37 -2.12
C ASP A 52 12.60 -8.45 -1.52
N ASP A 53 11.79 -9.06 -2.39
CA ASP A 53 10.82 -10.12 -2.07
C ASP A 53 9.70 -9.75 -1.08
N VAL A 54 9.57 -8.48 -0.72
CA VAL A 54 8.48 -7.97 0.11
C VAL A 54 7.57 -7.07 -0.72
N PHE A 55 6.26 -7.26 -0.59
CA PHE A 55 5.32 -6.39 -1.30
C PHE A 55 5.38 -4.96 -0.77
N LEU A 56 5.45 -3.99 -1.69
CA LEU A 56 5.48 -2.56 -1.38
C LEU A 56 4.29 -2.14 -0.50
N CYS A 57 3.11 -2.71 -0.74
CA CYS A 57 1.93 -2.42 0.07
C CYS A 57 2.13 -2.84 1.54
N GLU A 58 2.78 -3.96 1.82
CA GLU A 58 3.06 -4.44 3.19
C GLU A 58 4.03 -3.47 3.90
N GLN A 59 5.09 -3.05 3.21
CA GLN A 59 6.06 -2.08 3.74
C GLN A 59 5.40 -0.74 4.09
N LEU A 60 4.49 -0.24 3.25
CA LEU A 60 3.79 1.02 3.47
C LEU A 60 2.72 0.93 4.58
N VAL A 61 2.01 -0.20 4.68
CA VAL A 61 1.03 -0.43 5.76
C VAL A 61 1.75 -0.55 7.10
N ALA A 62 2.91 -1.23 7.16
CA ALA A 62 3.73 -1.35 8.36
C ALA A 62 4.21 0.00 8.90
N GLN A 63 4.47 0.96 8.02
CA GLN A 63 4.87 2.32 8.37
C GLN A 63 3.67 3.25 8.65
N GLY A 64 2.43 2.76 8.50
CA GLY A 64 1.23 3.57 8.68
C GLY A 64 1.06 4.69 7.64
N LEU A 65 1.67 4.53 6.46
CA LEU A 65 1.65 5.54 5.38
C LEU A 65 0.46 5.36 4.43
N VAL A 66 -0.11 4.16 4.39
CA VAL A 66 -1.29 3.84 3.58
C VAL A 66 -2.32 3.07 4.40
N ARG A 67 -3.57 3.09 3.91
CA ARG A 67 -4.66 2.25 4.43
C ARG A 67 -4.99 1.15 3.44
N ILE A 68 -5.51 0.04 3.94
CA ILE A 68 -5.97 -1.08 3.09
C ILE A 68 -7.23 -0.64 2.32
N TYR A 69 -7.17 -0.63 0.99
CA TYR A 69 -8.29 -0.28 0.14
C TYR A 69 -8.13 -0.85 -1.28
N GLY A 70 -9.26 -1.11 -1.94
CA GLY A 70 -9.30 -1.40 -3.37
C GLY A 70 -9.59 -2.86 -3.71
N TYR A 71 -9.13 -3.26 -4.89
CA TYR A 71 -9.42 -4.54 -5.51
C TYR A 71 -8.65 -5.69 -4.86
N ARG A 72 -9.30 -6.86 -4.77
CA ARG A 72 -8.75 -8.07 -4.18
C ARG A 72 -8.39 -9.05 -5.30
N SER A 73 -7.11 -9.43 -5.39
CA SER A 73 -6.62 -10.40 -6.38
C SER A 73 -5.76 -11.46 -5.71
N VAL A 74 -5.71 -12.65 -6.31
CA VAL A 74 -4.75 -13.69 -5.93
C VAL A 74 -3.35 -13.18 -6.20
N LEU A 75 -2.47 -13.36 -5.22
CA LEU A 75 -1.08 -12.92 -5.30
C LEU A 75 -0.31 -13.73 -6.35
N PRO A 76 0.85 -13.24 -6.81
CA PRO A 76 1.69 -13.93 -7.79
C PRO A 76 2.12 -15.34 -7.36
N ASP A 77 2.27 -15.59 -6.06
CA ASP A 77 2.63 -16.88 -5.46
C ASP A 77 1.43 -17.83 -5.27
N GLY A 78 0.23 -17.43 -5.69
CA GLY A 78 -1.01 -18.18 -5.49
C GLY A 78 -1.72 -17.91 -4.16
N THR A 79 -1.17 -17.05 -3.29
CA THR A 79 -1.80 -16.71 -2.01
C THR A 79 -3.18 -16.08 -2.26
N ALA A 80 -4.20 -16.62 -1.59
CA ALA A 80 -5.56 -16.14 -1.74
C ALA A 80 -5.70 -14.69 -1.23
N SER A 81 -6.42 -13.86 -1.98
CA SER A 81 -6.59 -12.43 -1.66
C SER A 81 -7.12 -12.19 -0.25
N ARG A 82 -8.01 -13.06 0.23
CA ARG A 82 -8.58 -13.00 1.59
C ARG A 82 -7.51 -13.15 2.67
N ASP A 83 -6.50 -13.99 2.44
CA ASP A 83 -5.49 -14.31 3.43
C ASP A 83 -4.40 -13.23 3.44
N HIS A 84 -4.05 -12.70 2.27
CA HIS A 84 -3.22 -11.49 2.19
C HIS A 84 -3.89 -10.26 2.85
N ILE A 85 -5.20 -10.07 2.69
CA ILE A 85 -5.91 -8.98 3.39
C ILE A 85 -5.87 -9.17 4.91
N LYS A 86 -6.06 -10.38 5.43
CA LYS A 86 -5.90 -10.66 6.87
C LYS A 86 -4.47 -10.37 7.35
N HIS A 87 -3.48 -10.70 6.53
CA HIS A 87 -2.08 -10.38 6.82
C HIS A 87 -1.86 -8.86 6.89
N LEU A 88 -2.30 -8.10 5.88
CA LEU A 88 -2.25 -6.63 5.90
C LEU A 88 -2.98 -6.03 7.10
N GLN A 89 -4.15 -6.56 7.47
CA GLN A 89 -4.89 -6.11 8.66
C GLN A 89 -4.12 -6.37 9.96
N THR A 90 -3.31 -7.43 10.01
CA THR A 90 -2.44 -7.71 11.15
C THR A 90 -1.30 -6.70 11.23
N ILE A 91 -0.66 -6.41 10.09
CA ILE A 91 0.35 -5.34 9.98
C ILE A 91 -0.25 -3.99 10.37
N GLU A 92 -1.44 -3.65 9.87
CA GLU A 92 -2.10 -2.37 10.17
C GLU A 92 -2.43 -2.23 11.67
N ARG A 93 -2.85 -3.33 12.33
CA ARG A 93 -3.04 -3.35 13.79
C ARG A 93 -1.74 -3.11 14.54
N ASP A 94 -0.63 -3.66 14.07
CA ASP A 94 0.70 -3.39 14.62
C ASP A 94 1.09 -1.91 14.50
N ALA A 95 0.95 -1.36 13.30
CA ALA A 95 1.25 0.04 13.02
C ALA A 95 0.41 0.99 13.89
N LYS A 96 -0.89 0.70 14.07
CA LYS A 96 -1.79 1.45 14.96
C LYS A 96 -1.32 1.39 16.41
N ARG A 97 -0.98 0.20 16.92
CA ARG A 97 -0.51 0.03 18.31
C ARG A 97 0.78 0.80 18.56
N ARG A 98 1.68 0.83 17.59
CA ARG A 98 2.95 1.57 17.63
C ARG A 98 2.81 3.06 17.33
N LYS A 99 1.61 3.53 16.98
CA LYS A 99 1.32 4.94 16.65
C LYS A 99 2.27 5.50 15.58
N VAL A 100 2.54 4.73 14.53
CA VAL A 100 3.43 5.15 13.43
C VAL A 100 2.65 5.81 12.28
N GLY A 101 3.32 6.68 11.54
CA GLY A 101 2.74 7.33 10.36
C GLY A 101 1.45 8.08 10.69
N ALA A 102 0.44 7.93 9.83
CA ALA A 102 -0.85 8.59 10.00
C ALA A 102 -1.61 8.16 11.27
N TRP A 103 -1.15 7.14 11.99
CA TRP A 103 -1.71 6.70 13.27
C TRP A 103 -1.13 7.43 14.49
N SER A 104 -0.08 8.25 14.33
CA SER A 104 0.62 8.91 15.45
C SER A 104 -0.23 9.88 16.26
N GLY A 105 -1.28 10.44 15.65
CA GLY A 105 -2.20 11.40 16.28
C GLY A 105 -3.50 10.77 16.80
N ARG A 106 -3.55 9.45 17.00
CA ARG A 106 -4.72 8.73 17.52
C ARG A 106 -4.42 7.93 18.79
#